data_AF-A0A218WEN8-F1
#
_entry.id   AF-A0A218WEN8-F1
#
_cell.length_a   1.000
_cell.length_b   1.000
_cell.length_c   1.000
_cell.angle_alpha   90.00
_cell.angle_beta   90.00
_cell.angle_gamma   90.00
#
_symmetry.space_group_name_H-M   'P 1'
#
loop_
_entity.id
_entity.type
_entity.pdbx_description
1 polymer ?
#
loop_
_entity_poly.entity_id
_entity_poly.type
_entity_poly.pdbx_seq_one_letter_code
_entity_poly.pdbx_strand_id
1 'polypeptide(L)' 'MELNNVRDMRDGYLISASWGDLVKLTNLLQALYHLGSFYLVNFELGTLESNRAKLTRFVSQDPIFRTDGGKRSP' A
#
# COMPACT_ATOMS: atom_id res chain seq x y z
N MET A 1 -22.50 28.55 3.80
CA MET A 1 -21.82 27.46 3.07
C MET A 1 -20.61 27.10 3.91
N GLU A 2 -20.80 26.20 4.88
CA GLU A 2 -19.70 25.72 5.72
C GLU A 2 -18.81 24.80 4.89
N LEU A 3 -17.58 25.22 4.66
CA LEU A 3 -16.55 24.36 4.10
C LEU A 3 -16.19 23.37 5.21
N ASN A 4 -16.85 22.21 5.18
CA ASN A 4 -16.49 21.06 5.98
C ASN A 4 -15.02 20.76 5.72
N ASN A 5 -14.18 21.20 6.66
CA ASN A 5 -12.78 20.85 6.73
C ASN A 5 -12.70 19.39 7.19
N VAL A 6 -13.08 18.48 6.31
CA VAL A 6 -12.71 17.06 6.44
C VAL A 6 -11.20 17.08 6.32
N ARG A 7 -10.52 17.08 7.47
CA ARG A 7 -9.07 16.89 7.51
C ARG A 7 -8.76 15.68 6.62
N ASP A 8 -7.95 15.91 5.59
CA ASP A 8 -7.30 14.88 4.79
C ASP A 8 -6.44 14.06 5.77
N MET A 9 -7.08 13.07 6.42
CA MET A 9 -6.47 12.27 7.47
C MET A 9 -5.58 11.25 6.78
N ARG A 10 -4.31 11.61 6.65
CA ARG A 10 -3.28 10.72 6.12
C ARG A 10 -2.79 9.86 7.25
N ASP A 11 -3.29 8.63 7.28
CA ASP A 11 -2.86 7.65 8.25
C ASP A 11 -1.63 6.90 7.75
N GLY A 12 -0.75 6.58 8.69
CA GLY A 12 0.43 5.74 8.47
C GLY A 12 0.22 4.37 9.07
N TYR A 13 0.30 3.33 8.26
CA TYR A 13 0.20 1.94 8.69
C TYR A 13 1.58 1.28 8.65
N LEU A 14 2.00 0.68 9.77
CA LEU A 14 3.13 -0.23 9.82
C LEU A 14 2.59 -1.66 9.85
N ILE A 15 2.89 -2.45 8.82
CA ILE A 15 2.42 -3.83 8.69
C ILE A 15 3.64 -4.75 8.74
N SER A 16 3.70 -5.60 9.77
CA SER A 16 4.69 -6.66 9.89
C SER A 16 4.09 -7.98 9.41
N ALA A 17 4.78 -8.68 8.50
CA ALA A 17 4.34 -9.96 7.99
C ALA A 17 5.53 -10.89 7.72
N SER A 18 5.31 -12.20 7.85
CA SER A 18 6.35 -13.22 7.62
C SER A 18 6.12 -13.96 6.30
N TRP A 19 7.08 -14.80 5.89
CA TRP A 19 7.10 -15.50 4.60
C TRP A 19 5.78 -16.21 4.22
N GLY A 20 5.09 -16.81 5.19
CA GLY A 20 3.82 -17.53 4.97
C GLY A 20 2.59 -16.64 4.76
N ASP A 21 2.70 -15.32 4.97
CA ASP A 21 1.56 -14.41 5.00
C ASP A 21 1.39 -13.60 3.72
N LEU A 22 2.14 -13.88 2.65
CA LEU A 22 2.10 -13.09 1.41
C LEU A 22 0.66 -12.88 0.88
N VAL A 23 -0.16 -13.92 0.84
CA VAL A 23 -1.57 -13.84 0.37
C VAL A 23 -2.43 -13.04 1.34
N LYS A 24 -2.22 -13.20 2.64
CA LYS A 24 -2.97 -12.43 3.66
C LYS A 24 -2.58 -10.96 3.62
N LEU A 25 -1.30 -10.67 3.41
CA LEU A 25 -0.77 -9.33 3.26
C LEU A 25 -1.37 -8.63 2.03
N THR A 26 -1.43 -9.29 0.88
CA THR A 26 -2.05 -8.70 -0.32
C THR A 26 -3.53 -8.40 -0.12
N ASN A 27 -4.28 -9.31 0.51
CA ASN A 27 -5.69 -9.09 0.82
C ASN A 27 -5.89 -7.96 1.83
N LEU A 28 -5.03 -7.88 2.85
CA LEU A 28 -5.06 -6.81 3.85
C LEU A 28 -4.77 -5.45 3.22
N LEU A 29 -3.75 -5.37 2.36
CA LEU A 29 -3.41 -4.14 1.64
C LEU A 29 -4.56 -3.67 0.75
N GLN A 30 -5.25 -4.57 0.06
CA GLN A 30 -6.44 -4.24 -0.73
C GLN A 30 -7.59 -3.73 0.16
N ALA A 31 -7.84 -4.37 1.30
CA ALA A 31 -8.92 -4.00 2.21
C ALA A 31 -8.68 -2.66 2.92
N LEU A 32 -7.42 -2.35 3.24
CA LEU A 32 -7.03 -1.13 3.94
C LEU A 32 -6.72 0.03 3.00
N TYR A 33 -6.67 -0.18 1.68
CA TYR A 33 -6.20 0.83 0.75
C TYR A 33 -7.09 2.08 0.77
N HIS A 34 -6.47 3.21 1.10
CA HIS A 34 -7.05 4.53 1.01
C HIS A 34 -6.07 5.46 0.28
N LEU A 35 -6.59 6.20 -0.70
CA LEU A 35 -5.80 7.17 -1.45
C LEU A 35 -5.29 8.25 -0.50
N GLY A 36 -3.97 8.38 -0.38
CA GLY A 36 -3.31 9.37 0.49
C GLY A 36 -2.73 8.83 1.79
N SER A 37 -3.01 7.57 2.15
CA SER A 37 -2.42 6.89 3.30
C SER A 37 -1.08 6.22 2.95
N PHE A 38 -0.19 6.12 3.94
CA PHE A 38 1.14 5.51 3.77
C PHE A 38 1.18 4.12 4.40
N TYR A 39 1.72 3.15 3.67
CA TYR A 39 1.84 1.76 4.15
C TYR A 39 3.32 1.38 4.15
N LEU A 40 3.91 1.25 5.34
CA LEU A 40 5.24 0.69 5.53
C LEU A 40 5.10 -0.80 5.83
N VAL A 41 5.60 -1.65 4.93
CA VAL A 41 5.54 -3.10 5.10
C VAL A 41 6.91 -3.62 5.53
N ASN A 42 6.99 -4.09 6.77
CA ASN A 42 8.14 -4.85 7.26
C ASN A 42 7.89 -6.34 7.00
N PHE A 43 8.46 -6.85 5.92
CA PHE A 43 8.32 -8.26 5.56
C PHE A 43 9.56 -9.02 6.00
N GLU A 44 9.40 -10.07 6.81
CA GLU A 44 10.50 -10.93 7.28
C GLU A 44 11.13 -11.64 6.07
N LEU A 45 12.14 -10.98 5.51
CA LEU A 45 12.90 -11.35 4.32
C LEU A 45 13.94 -12.42 4.67
N GLY A 46 13.44 -13.57 5.10
CA GLY A 46 14.20 -14.81 5.00
C GLY A 46 14.36 -15.20 3.53
N THR A 47 15.45 -14.72 2.93
CA THR A 47 16.27 -15.40 1.90
C THR A 47 15.83 -15.52 0.44
N LEU A 48 14.75 -14.90 -0.05
CA LEU A 48 14.43 -14.94 -1.50
C LEU A 48 14.08 -13.56 -2.09
N GLU A 49 14.99 -12.98 -2.87
CA GLU A 49 14.75 -11.78 -3.71
C GLU A 49 13.46 -11.89 -4.54
N SER A 50 13.09 -13.11 -4.90
CA SER A 50 11.86 -13.41 -5.65
C SER A 50 10.58 -12.96 -4.96
N ASN A 51 10.54 -12.90 -3.61
CA ASN A 51 9.34 -12.51 -2.88
C ASN A 51 9.17 -10.99 -2.79
N ARG A 52 10.29 -10.25 -2.65
CA ARG A 52 10.27 -8.80 -2.83
C ARG A 52 9.80 -8.45 -4.25
N ALA A 53 10.31 -9.16 -5.26
CA ALA A 53 9.88 -8.97 -6.64
C ALA A 53 8.38 -9.29 -6.84
N LYS A 54 7.85 -10.34 -6.21
CA LYS A 54 6.41 -10.66 -6.24
C LYS A 54 5.55 -9.58 -5.59
N LEU A 55 5.95 -9.06 -4.43
CA LEU A 55 5.20 -8.00 -3.74
C LEU A 55 5.25 -6.69 -4.54
N THR A 56 6.43 -6.29 -5.03
CA THR A 56 6.60 -5.12 -5.90
C THR A 56 5.75 -5.26 -7.18
N ARG A 57 5.76 -6.45 -7.78
CA ARG A 57 4.95 -6.74 -8.97
C ARG A 57 3.46 -6.66 -8.68
N PHE A 58 2.99 -7.21 -7.55
CA PHE A 58 1.60 -7.11 -7.13
C PHE A 58 1.16 -5.66 -6.98
N VAL A 59 1.91 -4.85 -6.22
CA VAL A 59 1.60 -3.42 -6.03
C VAL A 59 1.62 -2.66 -7.35
N SER A 60 2.54 -2.98 -8.27
CA SER A 60 2.64 -2.29 -9.56
C SER A 60 1.56 -2.68 -10.57
N GLN A 61 1.01 -3.90 -10.46
CA GLN A 61 0.04 -4.44 -11.42
C GLN A 61 -1.41 -4.30 -10.97
N ASP A 62 -1.68 -4.21 -9.67
CA ASP A 62 -3.04 -4.08 -9.16
C ASP A 62 -3.61 -2.68 -9.48
N PRO A 63 -4.76 -2.60 -10.19
CA PRO A 63 -5.40 -1.33 -10.52
C PRO A 63 -5.71 -0.47 -9.29
N ILE A 64 -5.92 -1.08 -8.12
CA ILE A 64 -6.25 -0.36 -6.89
C ILE A 64 -5.09 0.54 -6.44
N PHE A 65 -3.84 0.13 -6.69
CA PHE A 65 -2.64 0.91 -6.36
C PHE A 65 -2.13 1.74 -7.54
N ARG A 66 -2.65 1.51 -8.76
CA ARG A 66 -2.36 2.38 -9.91
C ARG A 66 -3.08 3.71 -9.70
N THR A 67 -2.38 4.66 -9.11
CA THR A 67 -2.75 6.06 -9.22
C THR A 67 -2.73 6.41 -10.69
N ASP A 68 -3.89 6.69 -11.25
CA ASP A 68 -4.10 7.32 -12.54
C ASP A 68 -3.42 8.70 -12.54
N GLY A 69 -2.12 8.71 -12.85
CA GLY A 69 -1.39 9.83 -13.43
C GLY A 69 -1.54 11.17 -12.71
N GLY A 70 -0.45 11.56 -12.06
CA GLY A 70 -0.19 12.92 -11.63
C GLY A 70 -0.76 14.01 -12.54
N LYS A 71 -1.56 14.88 -11.93
CA LYS A 71 -1.56 16.30 -12.23
C LYS A 71 -1.62 17.08 -10.93
N ARG A 72 -0.45 17.46 -10.43
CA ARG A 72 -0.13 18.59 -9.54
C ARG A 72 1.39 18.52 -9.36
N SER A 73 2.26 19.47 -9.67
CA SER A 73 2.28 20.80 -10.30
C SER A 73 3.80 21.05 -10.60
N PRO A 74 4.22 22.19 -11.20
CA PRO A 74 5.41 22.32 -12.07
C PRO A 74 6.78 22.13 -11.40
#